data_AF-A0A0Q7E2V0-F1
#
_entry.id   AF-A0A0Q7E2V0-F1
#
_cell.length_a   1.000
_cell.length_b   1.000
_cell.length_c   1.000
_cell.angle_alpha   90.00
_cell.angle_beta   90.00
_cell.angle_gamma   90.00
#
_symmetry.space_group_name_H-M   'P 1'
#
loop_
_entity.id
_entity.type
_entity.pdbx_description
1 polymer ?
#
loop_
_entity_poly.entity_id
_entity_poly.type
_entity_poly.pdbx_seq_one_letter_code
_entity_poly.pdbx_strand_id
1 'polypeptide(L)'
;MLRELRGGLTALALVVAGVLFAVSVDLGIPGQALLQSLRFHIAAALLGLVVLLFVGGAWRRAWVFVFVFAISVGQGAAIIYHQQEARIALAATPGKPLLKLLSFNLLSDNQNGENIARFIAGSGADVAVLMEAAPIASHVGILRQVYPYYAGCDDGSRCGGVVLLSRTPLADITVQSMSGAWQNRLVTASTTIDGQKLNIVAAHLVKPYFDDFAAEEFAKLGAVIGRLDGPLVLAGDFNAAAWSASIDGLVQRRNLAPGPSYPATWPVRLGPLGVPIDNVFTRAPLVISEVNALDDAMGSNHRGLLAEIRLTGS
;
A
#
# COMPACT_ATOMS: atom_id res chain seq x y z
N MET A 1 -13.78 -43.25 -11.22
CA MET A 1 -12.58 -42.39 -11.29
C MET A 1 -12.75 -41.08 -12.08
N LEU A 2 -12.80 -41.04 -13.41
CA LEU A 2 -12.83 -39.74 -14.16
C LEU A 2 -14.07 -38.87 -13.86
N ARG A 3 -15.24 -39.49 -13.67
CA ARG A 3 -16.48 -38.77 -13.30
C ARG A 3 -16.43 -38.17 -11.89
N GLU A 4 -15.88 -38.91 -10.92
CA GLU A 4 -15.68 -38.45 -9.54
C GLU A 4 -14.65 -37.32 -9.49
N LEU A 5 -13.53 -37.45 -10.22
CA LEU A 5 -12.52 -36.40 -10.34
C LEU A 5 -13.11 -35.10 -10.89
N ARG A 6 -13.91 -35.17 -11.97
CA ARG A 6 -14.63 -34.01 -12.52
C ARG A 6 -15.58 -33.40 -11.49
N GLY A 7 -16.27 -34.25 -10.72
CA GLY A 7 -17.16 -33.81 -9.63
C GLY A 7 -16.39 -33.03 -8.55
N GLY A 8 -15.29 -33.60 -8.04
CA GLY A 8 -14.44 -32.97 -7.04
C GLY A 8 -13.85 -31.64 -7.49
N LEU A 9 -13.30 -31.58 -8.72
CA LEU A 9 -12.79 -30.34 -9.31
C LEU A 9 -13.88 -29.28 -9.46
N THR A 10 -15.11 -29.68 -9.83
CA THR A 10 -16.25 -28.76 -9.94
C THR A 10 -16.63 -28.21 -8.57
N ALA A 11 -16.70 -29.06 -7.54
CA ALA A 11 -17.04 -28.64 -6.18
C ALA A 11 -16.02 -27.65 -5.62
N LEU A 12 -14.72 -27.92 -5.81
CA LEU A 12 -13.66 -27.01 -5.40
C LEU A 12 -13.74 -25.68 -6.17
N ALA A 13 -13.96 -25.72 -7.49
CA ALA A 13 -14.12 -24.52 -8.30
C ALA A 13 -15.34 -23.69 -7.89
N LEU A 14 -16.44 -24.31 -7.47
CA LEU A 14 -17.61 -23.61 -6.91
C LEU A 14 -17.26 -22.85 -5.62
N VAL A 15 -16.49 -23.47 -4.72
CA VAL A 15 -16.04 -22.79 -3.48
C VAL A 15 -15.16 -21.59 -3.83
N VAL A 16 -14.16 -21.76 -4.69
CA VAL A 16 -13.27 -20.66 -5.11
C VAL A 16 -14.05 -19.55 -5.83
N ALA A 17 -15.00 -19.91 -6.69
CA ALA A 17 -15.89 -18.96 -7.37
C ALA A 17 -16.77 -18.18 -6.37
N GLY A 18 -17.28 -18.84 -5.33
CA GLY A 18 -18.02 -18.19 -4.25
C GLY A 18 -17.17 -17.17 -3.48
N VAL A 19 -15.90 -17.50 -3.22
CA VAL A 19 -14.96 -16.54 -2.62
C VAL A 19 -14.69 -15.37 -3.56
N LEU A 20 -14.47 -15.60 -4.87
CA LEU A 20 -14.31 -14.51 -5.84
C LEU A 20 -15.55 -13.62 -5.95
N PHE A 21 -16.75 -14.19 -5.82
CA PHE A 21 -17.97 -13.40 -5.75
C PHE A 21 -17.96 -12.45 -4.55
N ALA A 22 -17.58 -12.93 -3.36
CA ALA A 22 -17.40 -12.09 -2.18
C ALA A 22 -16.26 -11.06 -2.33
N VAL A 23 -15.27 -11.31 -3.19
CA VAL A 23 -14.23 -10.32 -3.55
C VAL A 23 -14.77 -9.23 -4.49
N SER A 24 -15.76 -9.56 -5.31
CA SER A 24 -16.29 -8.74 -6.40
C SER A 24 -17.49 -7.87 -6.00
N VAL A 25 -18.18 -8.22 -4.93
CA VAL A 25 -19.37 -7.54 -4.42
C VAL A 25 -19.14 -7.19 -2.96
N ASP A 26 -19.39 -5.94 -2.55
CA ASP A 26 -19.37 -5.57 -1.12
C ASP A 26 -20.51 -6.26 -0.37
N LEU A 27 -20.15 -7.20 0.51
CA LEU A 27 -21.10 -7.97 1.30
C LEU A 27 -21.13 -7.51 2.76
N GLY A 28 -20.25 -6.59 3.16
CA GLY A 28 -20.08 -6.16 4.54
C GLY A 28 -19.68 -7.30 5.49
N ILE A 29 -19.02 -8.35 4.99
CA ILE A 29 -18.63 -9.51 5.81
C ILE A 29 -17.21 -9.34 6.37
N PRO A 30 -16.93 -9.91 7.57
CA PRO A 30 -15.60 -9.87 8.14
C PRO A 30 -14.52 -10.50 7.23
N GLY A 31 -13.35 -9.88 7.17
CA GLY A 31 -12.20 -10.31 6.38
C GLY A 31 -12.32 -10.05 4.87
N GLN A 32 -13.37 -9.36 4.42
CA GLN A 32 -13.57 -9.11 2.99
C GLN A 32 -12.45 -8.28 2.37
N ALA A 33 -11.92 -7.29 3.09
CA ALA A 33 -10.78 -6.48 2.63
C ALA A 33 -9.52 -7.33 2.37
N LEU A 34 -9.29 -8.37 3.18
CA LEU A 34 -8.21 -9.33 2.96
C LEU A 34 -8.43 -10.12 1.66
N LEU A 35 -9.65 -10.62 1.45
CA LEU A 35 -9.99 -11.36 0.23
C LEU A 35 -9.84 -10.47 -1.01
N GLN A 36 -10.27 -9.21 -0.94
CA GLN A 36 -10.08 -8.24 -2.02
C GLN A 36 -8.61 -8.04 -2.35
N SER A 37 -7.76 -7.99 -1.32
CA SER A 37 -6.31 -7.87 -1.52
C SER A 37 -5.72 -9.09 -2.24
N LEU A 38 -6.27 -10.29 -2.00
CA LEU A 38 -5.87 -11.55 -2.64
C LEU A 38 -6.63 -11.86 -3.94
N ARG A 39 -7.39 -10.91 -4.51
CA ARG A 39 -8.23 -11.10 -5.71
C ARG A 39 -7.53 -11.89 -6.81
N PHE A 40 -6.34 -11.45 -7.24
CA PHE A 40 -5.63 -12.07 -8.36
C PHE A 40 -5.05 -13.44 -8.01
N HIS A 41 -4.66 -13.68 -6.75
CA HIS A 41 -4.22 -15.00 -6.28
C HIS A 41 -5.37 -16.01 -6.29
N ILE A 42 -6.54 -15.60 -5.80
CA ILE A 42 -7.75 -16.45 -5.79
C ILE A 42 -8.21 -16.70 -7.25
N ALA A 43 -8.14 -15.69 -8.12
CA ALA A 43 -8.44 -15.83 -9.53
C ALA A 43 -7.46 -16.78 -10.24
N ALA A 44 -6.17 -16.72 -9.94
CA ALA A 44 -5.17 -17.65 -10.47
C ALA A 44 -5.43 -19.10 -10.00
N ALA A 45 -5.85 -19.30 -8.75
CA ALA A 45 -6.27 -20.61 -8.28
C ALA A 45 -7.50 -21.14 -9.05
N LEU A 46 -8.51 -20.28 -9.30
CA LEU A 46 -9.66 -20.65 -10.13
C LEU A 46 -9.23 -21.00 -11.56
N LEU A 47 -8.31 -20.24 -12.15
CA LEU A 47 -7.78 -20.52 -13.48
C LEU A 47 -7.10 -21.89 -13.55
N GLY A 48 -6.34 -22.27 -12.53
CA GLY A 48 -5.76 -23.62 -12.42
C GLY A 48 -6.84 -24.72 -12.43
N LEU A 49 -7.93 -24.52 -11.68
CA LEU A 49 -9.06 -25.45 -11.67
C LEU A 49 -9.80 -25.50 -13.01
N VAL A 50 -9.95 -24.36 -13.68
CA VAL A 50 -10.50 -24.27 -15.04
C VAL A 50 -9.68 -25.11 -16.01
N VAL A 51 -8.34 -24.99 -15.98
CA VAL A 51 -7.44 -25.78 -16.83
C VAL A 51 -7.61 -27.27 -16.54
N LEU A 52 -7.64 -27.68 -15.27
CA LEU A 52 -7.86 -29.08 -14.89
C LEU A 52 -9.23 -29.61 -15.32
N LEU A 53 -10.28 -28.78 -15.32
CA LEU A 53 -11.61 -29.15 -15.82
C LEU A 53 -11.61 -29.33 -17.34
N PHE A 54 -10.90 -28.49 -18.09
CA PHE A 54 -10.73 -28.67 -19.54
C PHE A 54 -9.98 -29.96 -19.85
N VAL A 55 -8.83 -30.19 -19.23
CA VAL A 55 -8.03 -31.42 -19.37
C VAL A 55 -8.85 -32.65 -18.96
N GLY A 56 -9.65 -32.53 -17.91
CA GLY A 56 -10.55 -33.58 -17.46
C GLY A 56 -11.73 -33.84 -18.41
N GLY A 57 -11.97 -33.04 -19.45
CA GLY A 57 -13.09 -33.18 -20.39
C GLY A 57 -14.43 -32.62 -19.90
N ALA A 58 -14.43 -31.81 -18.84
CA ALA A 58 -15.61 -31.13 -18.27
C ALA A 58 -15.78 -29.70 -18.82
N TRP A 59 -15.54 -29.51 -20.12
CA TRP A 59 -15.46 -28.19 -20.79
C TRP A 59 -16.68 -27.28 -20.56
N ARG A 60 -17.90 -27.82 -20.53
CA ARG A 60 -19.11 -27.02 -20.24
C ARG A 60 -19.08 -26.37 -18.86
N ARG A 61 -18.54 -27.08 -17.86
CA ARG A 61 -18.38 -26.56 -16.49
C ARG A 61 -17.24 -25.57 -16.41
N ALA A 62 -16.14 -25.86 -17.12
CA ALA A 62 -14.99 -24.96 -17.20
C ALA A 62 -15.39 -23.56 -17.71
N TRP A 63 -16.25 -23.48 -18.74
CA TRP A 63 -16.73 -22.20 -19.27
C TRP A 63 -17.49 -21.33 -18.26
N VAL A 64 -18.25 -21.93 -17.34
CA VAL A 64 -18.92 -21.16 -16.26
C VAL A 64 -17.86 -20.49 -15.37
N PHE A 65 -16.82 -21.22 -15.00
CA PHE A 65 -15.75 -20.68 -14.16
C PHE A 65 -14.83 -19.71 -14.92
N VAL A 66 -14.66 -19.86 -16.23
CA VAL A 66 -13.99 -18.85 -17.08
C VAL A 66 -14.73 -17.52 -17.00
N PHE A 67 -16.06 -17.52 -17.03
CA PHE A 67 -16.84 -16.30 -16.92
C PHE A 67 -16.70 -15.62 -15.55
N VAL A 68 -16.76 -16.40 -14.46
CA VAL A 68 -16.52 -15.88 -13.09
C VAL A 68 -15.11 -15.30 -12.96
N PHE A 69 -14.11 -16.02 -13.45
CA PHE A 69 -12.73 -15.54 -13.50
C PHE A 69 -12.61 -14.21 -14.27
N ALA A 70 -13.19 -14.14 -15.48
CA ALA A 70 -13.12 -12.97 -16.33
C ALA A 70 -13.78 -11.74 -15.71
N ILE A 71 -14.93 -11.89 -15.04
CA ILE A 71 -15.59 -10.79 -14.32
C ILE A 71 -14.69 -10.29 -13.20
N SER A 72 -14.21 -11.18 -12.32
CA SER A 72 -13.47 -10.76 -11.13
C SER A 72 -12.13 -10.11 -11.49
N VAL A 73 -11.39 -10.70 -12.45
CA VAL A 73 -10.15 -10.12 -12.98
C VAL A 73 -10.44 -8.81 -13.72
N GLY A 74 -11.49 -8.76 -14.54
CA GLY A 74 -11.89 -7.56 -15.27
C GLY A 74 -12.21 -6.38 -14.34
N GLN A 75 -12.91 -6.63 -13.23
CA GLN A 75 -13.16 -5.60 -12.20
C GLN A 75 -11.86 -5.13 -11.53
N GLY A 76 -10.91 -6.04 -11.23
CA GLY A 76 -9.61 -5.66 -10.66
C GLY A 76 -8.78 -4.84 -11.64
N ALA A 77 -8.77 -5.24 -12.91
CA ALA A 77 -8.10 -4.54 -13.98
C ALA A 77 -8.74 -3.15 -14.23
N ALA A 78 -10.06 -3.02 -14.14
CA ALA A 78 -10.75 -1.75 -14.28
C ALA A 78 -10.36 -0.75 -13.17
N ILE A 79 -10.27 -1.19 -11.91
CA ILE A 79 -9.78 -0.35 -10.80
C ILE A 79 -8.36 0.16 -11.10
N ILE A 80 -7.45 -0.76 -11.45
CA ILE A 80 -6.07 -0.41 -11.80
C ILE A 80 -6.02 0.55 -12.98
N TYR A 81 -6.81 0.31 -14.02
CA TYR A 81 -6.88 1.14 -15.21
C TYR A 81 -7.32 2.56 -14.87
N HIS A 82 -8.40 2.74 -14.11
CA HIS A 82 -8.89 4.07 -13.73
C HIS A 82 -7.90 4.85 -12.86
N GLN A 83 -7.24 4.17 -11.91
CA GLN A 83 -6.18 4.80 -11.12
C GLN A 83 -5.00 5.24 -11.99
N GLN A 84 -4.60 4.42 -12.96
CA GLN A 84 -3.50 4.74 -13.89
C GLN A 84 -3.89 5.80 -14.92
N GLU A 85 -5.14 5.84 -15.39
CA GLU A 85 -5.64 6.86 -16.30
C GLU A 85 -5.48 8.28 -15.71
N ALA A 86 -5.93 8.46 -14.46
CA ALA A 86 -5.77 9.72 -13.73
C ALA A 86 -4.28 10.11 -13.57
N ARG A 87 -3.43 9.12 -13.28
CA ARG A 87 -1.98 9.32 -13.20
C ARG A 87 -1.40 9.73 -14.55
N ILE A 88 -1.73 9.03 -15.64
CA ILE A 88 -1.17 9.26 -16.98
C ILE A 88 -1.45 10.70 -17.43
N ALA A 89 -2.68 11.19 -17.19
CA ALA A 89 -3.05 12.58 -17.50
C ALA A 89 -2.14 13.58 -16.77
N LEU A 90 -1.91 13.39 -15.46
CA LEU A 90 -1.01 14.24 -14.68
C LEU A 90 0.46 14.07 -15.11
N ALA A 91 0.87 12.83 -15.40
CA ALA A 91 2.22 12.48 -15.76
C ALA A 91 2.65 13.05 -17.13
N ALA A 92 1.70 13.30 -18.03
CA ALA A 92 1.94 13.89 -19.35
C ALA A 92 2.39 15.36 -19.26
N THR A 93 2.10 16.05 -18.16
CA THR A 93 2.60 17.41 -17.95
C THR A 93 4.11 17.37 -17.64
N PRO A 94 4.94 18.15 -18.38
CA PRO A 94 6.35 18.31 -18.07
C PRO A 94 6.57 18.75 -16.62
N GLY A 95 7.67 18.33 -16.03
CA GLY A 95 7.98 18.64 -14.65
C GLY A 95 9.42 18.37 -14.31
N LYS A 96 9.85 18.87 -13.16
CA LYS A 96 11.20 18.66 -12.63
C LYS A 96 11.17 17.71 -11.43
N PRO A 97 12.23 16.91 -11.21
CA PRO A 97 12.39 16.17 -9.96
C PRO A 97 12.21 17.11 -8.75
N LEU A 98 11.53 16.64 -7.71
CA LEU A 98 11.28 17.44 -6.51
C LEU A 98 11.79 16.74 -5.25
N LEU A 99 11.40 15.49 -5.02
CA LEU A 99 11.81 14.78 -3.81
C LEU A 99 11.86 13.27 -4.03
N LYS A 100 12.74 12.63 -3.27
CA LYS A 100 12.84 11.18 -3.13
C LYS A 100 12.25 10.75 -1.79
N LEU A 101 11.30 9.82 -1.80
CA LEU A 101 10.63 9.31 -0.60
C LEU A 101 10.96 7.84 -0.37
N LEU A 102 11.31 7.49 0.88
CA LEU A 102 11.38 6.11 1.35
C LEU A 102 10.15 5.82 2.22
N SER A 103 9.45 4.71 1.99
CA SER A 103 8.35 4.22 2.83
C SER A 103 8.64 2.79 3.26
N PHE A 104 8.70 2.48 4.56
CA PHE A 104 9.14 1.16 4.99
C PHE A 104 8.54 0.70 6.32
N ASN A 105 7.79 -0.40 6.30
CA ASN A 105 7.41 -1.13 7.50
C ASN A 105 8.59 -1.99 7.98
N LEU A 106 9.13 -1.66 9.15
CA LEU A 106 10.39 -2.22 9.66
C LEU A 106 10.22 -3.56 10.38
N LEU A 107 8.98 -3.96 10.67
CA LEU A 107 8.61 -5.04 11.58
C LEU A 107 9.10 -4.77 13.02
N SER A 108 8.17 -4.57 13.95
CA SER A 108 8.44 -4.01 15.28
C SER A 108 9.49 -4.77 16.11
N ASP A 109 9.54 -6.09 15.97
CA ASP A 109 10.47 -6.98 16.68
C ASP A 109 11.76 -7.29 15.90
N ASN A 110 11.97 -6.62 14.76
CA ASN A 110 13.16 -6.80 13.93
C ASN A 110 14.43 -6.37 14.67
N GLN A 111 15.39 -7.30 14.76
CA GLN A 111 16.65 -7.10 15.47
C GLN A 111 17.71 -6.36 14.64
N ASN A 112 17.43 -6.07 13.37
CA ASN A 112 18.36 -5.48 12.41
C ASN A 112 18.40 -3.93 12.43
N GLY A 113 18.06 -3.33 13.58
CA GLY A 113 17.81 -1.89 13.73
C GLY A 113 18.95 -0.98 13.25
N GLU A 114 20.21 -1.32 13.58
CA GLU A 114 21.36 -0.50 13.20
C GLU A 114 21.59 -0.47 11.67
N ASN A 115 21.54 -1.63 11.02
CA ASN A 115 21.71 -1.72 9.57
C ASN A 115 20.58 -1.01 8.84
N ILE A 116 19.35 -1.13 9.33
CA ILE A 116 18.19 -0.39 8.82
C ILE A 116 18.42 1.12 8.96
N ALA A 117 18.85 1.59 10.13
CA ALA A 117 19.13 3.01 10.35
C ALA A 117 20.22 3.54 9.41
N ARG A 118 21.30 2.79 9.20
CA ARG A 118 22.37 3.14 8.25
C ARG A 118 21.87 3.13 6.80
N PHE A 119 21.05 2.15 6.42
CA PHE A 119 20.44 2.11 5.11
C PHE A 119 19.54 3.34 4.86
N ILE A 120 18.66 3.68 5.81
CA ILE A 120 17.77 4.84 5.70
C ILE A 120 18.59 6.13 5.55
N ALA A 121 19.65 6.30 6.35
CA ALA A 121 20.57 7.43 6.26
C ALA A 121 21.30 7.49 4.90
N GLY A 122 21.71 6.34 4.35
CA GLY A 122 22.38 6.23 3.05
C GLY A 122 21.47 6.20 1.82
N SER A 123 20.15 6.10 1.99
CA SER A 123 19.18 5.91 0.88
C SER A 123 19.09 7.09 -0.08
N GLY A 124 19.57 8.26 0.35
CA GLY A 124 19.44 9.51 -0.39
C GLY A 124 18.02 10.08 -0.40
N ALA A 125 17.09 9.53 0.38
CA ALA A 125 15.73 10.05 0.47
C ALA A 125 15.73 11.43 1.16
N ASP A 126 14.83 12.31 0.72
CA ASP A 126 14.58 13.61 1.34
C ASP A 126 13.61 13.49 2.51
N VAL A 127 12.66 12.55 2.38
CA VAL A 127 11.66 12.21 3.38
C VAL A 127 11.60 10.69 3.54
N ALA A 128 11.55 10.19 4.77
CA ALA A 128 11.33 8.78 5.06
C ALA A 128 10.10 8.59 5.97
N VAL A 129 9.21 7.71 5.56
CA VAL A 129 8.01 7.27 6.28
C VAL A 129 8.25 5.85 6.78
N LEU A 130 8.30 5.69 8.09
CA LEU A 130 8.63 4.42 8.74
C LEU A 130 7.45 3.93 9.56
N MET A 131 7.17 2.64 9.46
CA MET A 131 6.09 1.97 10.18
C MET A 131 6.66 0.86 11.05
N GLU A 132 6.04 0.62 12.21
CA GLU A 132 6.57 -0.31 13.22
C GLU A 132 8.03 0.03 13.58
N ALA A 133 8.30 1.32 13.75
CA ALA A 133 9.66 1.85 13.73
C ALA A 133 10.47 1.56 15.02
N ALA A 134 10.01 0.68 15.90
CA ALA A 134 10.70 0.32 17.12
C ALA A 134 12.18 -0.12 16.94
N PRO A 135 12.57 -0.84 15.86
CA PRO A 135 13.95 -1.24 15.64
C PRO A 135 14.95 -0.09 15.57
N ILE A 136 14.54 1.10 15.13
CA ILE A 136 15.46 2.25 14.99
C ILE A 136 15.62 3.07 16.27
N ALA A 137 14.83 2.80 17.33
CA ALA A 137 14.77 3.67 18.51
C ALA A 137 16.14 3.89 19.17
N SER A 138 16.96 2.84 19.25
CA SER A 138 18.32 2.90 19.82
C SER A 138 19.37 3.49 18.86
N HIS A 139 18.99 3.73 17.60
CA HIS A 139 19.88 4.15 16.52
C HIS A 139 19.47 5.49 15.89
N VAL A 140 18.55 6.22 16.53
CA VAL A 140 18.09 7.55 16.08
C VAL A 140 19.26 8.50 15.86
N GLY A 141 20.35 8.39 16.63
CA GLY A 141 21.57 9.19 16.45
C GLY A 141 22.20 9.09 15.06
N ILE A 142 22.11 7.92 14.40
CA ILE A 142 22.58 7.73 13.01
C ILE A 142 21.68 8.53 12.06
N LEU A 143 20.37 8.40 12.23
CA LEU A 143 19.37 9.07 11.39
C LEU A 143 19.43 10.59 11.55
N ARG A 144 19.69 11.07 12.78
CA ARG A 144 19.74 12.51 13.09
C ARG A 144 20.80 13.28 12.33
N GLN A 145 21.86 12.61 11.90
CA GLN A 145 22.93 13.23 11.10
C GLN A 145 22.49 13.61 9.69
N VAL A 146 21.48 12.90 9.16
CA VAL A 146 20.99 13.08 7.77
C VAL A 146 19.62 13.74 7.74
N TYR A 147 18.74 13.34 8.66
CA TYR A 147 17.39 13.89 8.81
C TYR A 147 17.36 14.66 10.12
N PRO A 148 17.54 15.99 10.15
CA PRO A 148 17.48 16.77 11.39
C PRO A 148 16.04 16.97 11.92
N TYR A 149 15.01 16.67 11.11
CA TYR A 149 13.61 16.86 11.47
C TYR A 149 12.87 15.52 11.54
N TYR A 150 12.11 15.32 12.63
CA TYR A 150 11.41 14.07 12.93
C TYR A 150 10.01 14.36 13.47
N ALA A 151 9.10 13.42 13.29
CA ALA A 151 7.81 13.38 13.98
C ALA A 151 7.41 11.94 14.29
N GLY A 152 6.71 11.74 15.41
CA GLY A 152 6.18 10.42 15.81
C GLY A 152 7.11 9.61 16.72
N CYS A 153 8.30 10.15 17.03
CA CYS A 153 9.24 9.61 18.01
C CYS A 153 10.22 10.66 18.57
N ASP A 154 9.86 11.92 18.48
CA ASP A 154 10.66 13.07 18.87
C ASP A 154 10.71 13.28 20.40
N ASP A 155 9.79 12.65 21.13
CA ASP A 155 9.66 12.65 22.59
C ASP A 155 10.55 11.63 23.32
N GLY A 156 11.39 10.88 22.59
CA GLY A 156 12.19 9.80 23.16
C GLY A 156 11.41 8.51 23.42
N SER A 157 10.19 8.38 22.88
CA SER A 157 9.43 7.14 22.89
C SER A 157 10.12 6.01 22.11
N ARG A 158 9.61 4.79 22.27
CA ARG A 158 10.15 3.59 21.61
C ARG A 158 9.93 3.53 20.09
N CYS A 159 9.57 4.62 19.43
CA CYS A 159 9.27 4.66 17.99
C CYS A 159 8.22 3.61 17.53
N GLY A 160 7.30 3.19 18.40
CA GLY A 160 6.45 2.01 18.15
C GLY A 160 5.34 2.19 17.09
N GLY A 161 5.14 3.42 16.59
CA GLY A 161 4.09 3.78 15.65
C GLY A 161 4.62 4.11 14.27
N VAL A 162 4.07 5.18 13.69
CA VAL A 162 4.55 5.80 12.45
C VAL A 162 5.57 6.87 12.81
N VAL A 163 6.71 6.86 12.12
CA VAL A 163 7.76 7.88 12.23
C VAL A 163 7.97 8.54 10.88
N LEU A 164 8.02 9.87 10.88
CA LEU A 164 8.37 10.67 9.73
C LEU A 164 9.75 11.29 9.95
N LEU A 165 10.66 11.10 9.00
CA LEU A 165 11.98 11.72 8.97
C LEU A 165 12.07 12.66 7.77
N SER A 166 12.71 13.81 7.93
CA SER A 166 12.83 14.81 6.85
C SER A 166 14.17 15.53 6.90
N ARG A 167 14.72 15.82 5.72
CA ARG A 167 15.90 16.69 5.54
C ARG A 167 15.55 18.17 5.66
N THR A 168 14.33 18.53 5.26
CA THR A 168 13.80 19.90 5.32
C THR A 168 12.91 20.10 6.55
N PRO A 169 12.79 21.34 7.07
CA PRO A 169 11.96 21.62 8.24
C PRO A 169 10.53 21.11 8.08
N LEU A 170 10.02 20.49 9.14
CA LEU A 170 8.62 20.08 9.27
C LEU A 170 7.84 21.16 10.03
N ALA A 171 6.64 21.47 9.55
CA ALA A 171 5.67 22.36 10.20
C ALA A 171 4.30 21.66 10.29
N ASP A 172 3.37 22.24 11.03
CA ASP A 172 1.98 21.76 11.16
C ASP A 172 1.89 20.26 11.54
N ILE A 173 2.83 19.80 12.38
CA ILE A 173 2.98 18.39 12.73
C ILE A 173 1.81 17.94 13.59
N THR A 174 1.14 16.87 13.18
CA THR A 174 0.16 16.15 13.99
C THR A 174 0.53 14.68 14.04
N VAL A 175 0.58 14.12 15.24
CA VAL A 175 0.72 12.68 15.49
C VAL A 175 -0.55 12.22 16.18
N GLN A 176 -1.23 11.23 15.62
CA GLN A 176 -2.49 10.75 16.19
C GLN A 176 -2.71 9.26 15.96
N SER A 177 -3.45 8.66 16.89
CA SER A 177 -3.97 7.31 16.78
C SER A 177 -5.13 7.30 15.80
N MET A 178 -5.26 6.22 15.03
CA MET A 178 -6.29 6.12 13.99
C MET A 178 -7.61 5.57 14.55
N SER A 179 -7.51 4.60 15.44
CA SER A 179 -8.61 3.99 16.18
C SER A 179 -8.17 3.68 17.62
N GLY A 180 -9.02 2.97 18.37
CA GLY A 180 -8.66 2.40 19.68
C GLY A 180 -7.68 1.21 19.61
N ALA A 181 -7.36 0.69 18.41
CA ALA A 181 -6.54 -0.51 18.27
C ALA A 181 -5.05 -0.25 18.54
N TRP A 182 -4.49 0.83 17.97
CA TRP A 182 -3.06 1.13 18.05
C TRP A 182 -2.80 2.63 18.14
N GLN A 183 -1.74 3.01 18.87
CA GLN A 183 -1.38 4.41 19.10
C GLN A 183 -0.46 4.96 17.98
N ASN A 184 -0.54 6.27 17.73
CA ASN A 184 0.38 7.01 16.86
C ASN A 184 0.55 6.39 15.46
N ARG A 185 -0.57 6.16 14.77
CA ARG A 185 -0.66 5.45 13.49
C ARG A 185 -0.81 6.35 12.27
N LEU A 186 -0.88 7.66 12.51
CA LEU A 186 -0.95 8.68 11.48
C LEU A 186 -0.10 9.87 11.89
N VAL A 187 0.80 10.27 11.00
CA VAL A 187 1.57 11.50 11.11
C VAL A 187 1.26 12.37 9.89
N THR A 188 0.89 13.62 10.13
CA THR A 188 0.79 14.63 9.07
C THR A 188 1.76 15.76 9.37
N ALA A 189 2.41 16.29 8.34
CA ALA A 189 3.24 17.49 8.46
C ALA A 189 3.25 18.23 7.12
N SER A 190 3.56 19.52 7.16
CA SER A 190 3.89 20.29 5.96
C SER A 190 5.40 20.53 5.90
N THR A 191 5.95 20.57 4.68
CA THR A 191 7.36 20.91 4.46
C THR A 191 7.53 21.65 3.14
N THR A 192 8.67 22.34 2.98
CA THR A 192 9.02 23.05 1.75
C THR A 192 10.31 22.47 1.22
N ILE A 193 10.24 21.86 0.03
CA ILE A 193 11.39 21.28 -0.68
C ILE A 193 11.54 22.06 -1.99
N ASP A 194 12.73 22.59 -2.26
CA ASP A 194 13.03 23.41 -3.45
C ASP A 194 12.00 24.52 -3.74
N GLY A 195 11.52 25.16 -2.68
CA GLY A 195 10.52 26.24 -2.74
C GLY A 195 9.06 25.76 -2.89
N GLN A 196 8.81 24.46 -3.06
CA GLN A 196 7.46 23.89 -3.14
C GLN A 196 6.99 23.45 -1.75
N LYS A 197 5.98 24.15 -1.20
CA LYS A 197 5.27 23.69 0.00
C LYS A 197 4.39 22.49 -0.34
N LEU A 198 4.44 21.43 0.45
CA LEU A 198 3.62 20.22 0.28
C LEU A 198 3.30 19.58 1.63
N ASN A 199 2.25 18.76 1.65
CA ASN A 199 1.88 17.96 2.82
C ASN A 199 2.45 16.55 2.70
N ILE A 200 2.96 16.01 3.80
CA ILE A 200 3.28 14.59 3.95
C ILE A 200 2.26 13.97 4.88
N VAL A 201 1.67 12.86 4.44
CA VAL A 201 0.76 12.02 5.23
C VAL A 201 1.36 10.63 5.31
N ALA A 202 1.76 10.22 6.51
CA ALA A 202 2.33 8.93 6.80
C ALA A 202 1.32 8.11 7.62
N ALA A 203 0.93 6.94 7.13
CA ALA A 203 -0.11 6.12 7.76
C ALA A 203 0.31 4.66 7.92
N HIS A 204 -0.15 4.03 8.99
CA HIS A 204 -0.10 2.57 9.11
C HIS A 204 -1.45 2.07 9.61
N LEU A 205 -2.25 1.52 8.71
CA LEU A 205 -3.59 1.05 9.04
C LEU A 205 -3.57 -0.31 9.72
N VAL A 206 -4.62 -0.60 10.46
CA VAL A 206 -4.85 -1.89 11.09
C VAL A 206 -4.99 -3.00 10.04
N LYS A 207 -4.66 -4.22 10.43
CA LYS A 207 -4.79 -5.41 9.58
C LYS A 207 -6.25 -5.63 9.18
N PRO A 208 -6.50 -6.17 7.97
CA PRO A 208 -7.83 -6.17 7.36
C PRO A 208 -8.82 -7.14 8.00
N TYR A 209 -8.42 -7.93 9.00
CA TYR A 209 -9.30 -8.82 9.76
C TYR A 209 -9.82 -8.18 11.06
N PHE A 210 -9.48 -6.91 11.30
CA PHE A 210 -10.10 -6.05 12.31
C PHE A 210 -11.10 -5.11 11.61
N ASP A 211 -12.14 -5.67 10.99
CA ASP A 211 -12.93 -4.98 9.96
C ASP A 211 -13.53 -3.63 10.39
N ASP A 212 -14.12 -3.55 11.60
CA ASP A 212 -14.71 -2.30 12.12
C ASP A 212 -13.65 -1.22 12.26
N PHE A 213 -12.48 -1.57 12.80
CA PHE A 213 -11.35 -0.65 12.90
C PHE A 213 -10.80 -0.29 11.53
N ALA A 214 -10.68 -1.24 10.60
CA ALA A 214 -10.18 -0.94 9.26
C ALA A 214 -11.06 0.09 8.52
N ALA A 215 -12.39 -0.08 8.57
CA ALA A 215 -13.33 0.87 7.98
C ALA A 215 -13.27 2.25 8.67
N GLU A 216 -13.23 2.28 10.00
CA GLU A 216 -13.07 3.51 10.79
C GLU A 216 -11.77 4.26 10.40
N GLU A 217 -10.65 3.54 10.34
CA GLU A 217 -9.35 4.13 10.05
C GLU A 217 -9.26 4.66 8.61
N PHE A 218 -9.82 3.96 7.62
CA PHE A 218 -9.93 4.49 6.25
C PHE A 218 -10.80 5.75 6.18
N ALA A 219 -11.94 5.76 6.89
CA ALA A 219 -12.82 6.93 6.94
C ALA A 219 -12.10 8.13 7.58
N LYS A 220 -11.39 7.90 8.69
CA LYS A 220 -10.59 8.92 9.38
C LYS A 220 -9.45 9.44 8.51
N LEU A 221 -8.70 8.55 7.85
CA LEU A 221 -7.62 8.91 6.93
C LEU A 221 -8.15 9.80 5.81
N GLY A 222 -9.27 9.39 5.21
CA GLY A 222 -9.97 10.19 4.21
C GLY A 222 -10.34 11.57 4.75
N ALA A 223 -10.95 11.65 5.93
CA ALA A 223 -11.35 12.93 6.52
C ALA A 223 -10.16 13.86 6.79
N VAL A 224 -9.02 13.31 7.25
CA VAL A 224 -7.78 14.08 7.45
C VAL A 224 -7.24 14.62 6.14
N ILE A 225 -7.08 13.76 5.11
CA ILE A 225 -6.59 14.19 3.79
C ILE A 225 -7.52 15.24 3.17
N GLY A 226 -8.83 15.11 3.38
CA GLY A 226 -9.83 16.06 2.89
C GLY A 226 -9.78 17.45 3.53
N ARG A 227 -9.06 17.63 4.66
CA ARG A 227 -8.83 18.93 5.30
C ARG A 227 -7.50 19.57 4.91
N LEU A 228 -6.65 18.84 4.21
CA LEU A 228 -5.35 19.34 3.75
C LEU A 228 -5.51 19.89 2.35
N ASP A 229 -5.15 21.15 2.15
CA ASP A 229 -5.13 21.80 0.84
C ASP A 229 -3.79 21.67 0.14
N GLY A 230 -3.81 21.69 -1.20
CA GLY A 230 -2.61 21.74 -2.02
C GLY A 230 -1.88 20.40 -2.22
N PRO A 231 -0.63 20.44 -2.72
CA PRO A 231 0.15 19.25 -3.03
C PRO A 231 0.34 18.36 -1.81
N LEU A 232 0.28 17.05 -2.03
CA LEU A 232 0.33 16.06 -0.94
C LEU A 232 1.02 14.78 -1.40
N VAL A 233 1.78 14.18 -0.50
CA VAL A 233 2.30 12.82 -0.63
C VAL A 233 1.74 11.99 0.51
N LEU A 234 1.06 10.89 0.19
CA LEU A 234 0.57 9.89 1.12
C LEU A 234 1.44 8.63 0.97
N ALA A 235 2.00 8.14 2.06
CA ALA A 235 2.78 6.90 2.06
C ALA A 235 2.48 6.08 3.31
N GLY A 236 2.56 4.75 3.19
CA GLY A 236 2.29 3.89 4.33
C GLY A 236 2.03 2.44 4.02
N ASP A 237 1.79 1.68 5.08
CA ASP A 237 1.26 0.32 5.06
C ASP A 237 -0.24 0.41 5.31
N PHE A 238 -1.02 0.15 4.27
CA PHE A 238 -2.48 0.23 4.33
C PHE A 238 -3.11 -1.11 4.68
N ASN A 239 -2.31 -2.17 4.79
CA ASN A 239 -2.79 -3.54 5.05
C ASN A 239 -3.87 -4.01 4.03
N ALA A 240 -3.92 -3.36 2.86
CA ALA A 240 -4.88 -3.58 1.80
C ALA A 240 -4.23 -3.31 0.45
N ALA A 241 -4.48 -4.19 -0.53
CA ALA A 241 -3.92 -4.02 -1.87
C ALA A 241 -4.46 -2.75 -2.56
N ALA A 242 -3.69 -2.21 -3.50
CA ALA A 242 -4.08 -1.03 -4.27
C ALA A 242 -5.42 -1.17 -5.04
N TRP A 243 -5.80 -2.42 -5.38
CA TRP A 243 -7.06 -2.76 -6.05
C TRP A 243 -8.20 -3.15 -5.08
N SER A 244 -8.04 -2.93 -3.78
CA SER A 244 -9.12 -3.08 -2.81
C SER A 244 -10.10 -1.91 -2.89
N ALA A 245 -11.36 -2.14 -2.50
CA ALA A 245 -12.39 -1.11 -2.55
C ALA A 245 -12.07 0.08 -1.62
N SER A 246 -11.44 -0.18 -0.46
CA SER A 246 -11.06 0.85 0.50
C SER A 246 -10.01 1.80 -0.06
N ILE A 247 -8.97 1.26 -0.72
CA ILE A 247 -7.93 2.07 -1.37
C ILE A 247 -8.49 2.81 -2.57
N ASP A 248 -9.21 2.14 -3.45
CA ASP A 248 -9.80 2.77 -4.64
C ASP A 248 -10.74 3.92 -4.27
N GLY A 249 -11.61 3.70 -3.28
CA GLY A 249 -12.49 4.75 -2.75
C GLY A 249 -11.72 5.91 -2.11
N LEU A 250 -10.60 5.66 -1.42
CA LEU A 250 -9.75 6.73 -0.88
C LEU A 250 -9.10 7.53 -2.01
N VAL A 251 -8.52 6.85 -3.00
CA VAL A 251 -7.81 7.44 -4.14
C VAL A 251 -8.74 8.34 -4.94
N GLN A 252 -9.93 7.86 -5.30
CA GLN A 252 -10.92 8.62 -6.06
C GLN A 252 -11.46 9.82 -5.26
N ARG A 253 -11.91 9.61 -4.01
CA ARG A 253 -12.52 10.70 -3.21
C ARG A 253 -11.54 11.81 -2.83
N ARG A 254 -10.24 11.51 -2.83
CA ARG A 254 -9.18 12.45 -2.42
C ARG A 254 -8.30 12.92 -3.57
N ASN A 255 -8.67 12.59 -4.80
CA ASN A 255 -7.93 12.96 -6.02
C ASN A 255 -6.45 12.61 -5.91
N LEU A 256 -6.17 11.40 -5.45
CA LEU A 256 -4.82 10.87 -5.35
C LEU A 256 -4.47 10.15 -6.66
N ALA A 257 -3.18 10.15 -6.99
CA ALA A 257 -2.61 9.43 -8.11
C ALA A 257 -1.57 8.42 -7.59
N PRO A 258 -1.60 7.17 -8.07
CA PRO A 258 -0.60 6.16 -7.71
C PRO A 258 0.75 6.40 -8.41
N GLY A 259 1.73 5.55 -8.10
CA GLY A 259 2.93 5.38 -8.92
C GLY A 259 2.66 4.69 -10.27
N PRO A 260 3.68 4.58 -11.14
CA PRO A 260 3.56 3.86 -12.44
C PRO A 260 3.29 2.35 -12.29
N SER A 261 3.47 1.81 -11.09
CA SER A 261 3.35 0.39 -10.79
C SER A 261 2.86 0.19 -9.35
N TYR A 262 2.52 -1.05 -9.01
CA TYR A 262 2.13 -1.46 -7.66
C TYR A 262 3.07 -2.59 -7.19
N PRO A 263 4.27 -2.26 -6.68
CA PRO A 263 5.27 -3.26 -6.31
C PRO A 263 4.74 -4.20 -5.22
N ALA A 264 4.96 -5.51 -5.39
CA ALA A 264 4.65 -6.48 -4.34
C ALA A 264 5.54 -6.27 -3.12
N THR A 265 4.94 -5.92 -1.98
CA THR A 265 5.68 -5.62 -0.74
C THR A 265 5.52 -6.71 0.31
N TRP A 266 4.38 -7.41 0.34
CA TRP A 266 4.10 -8.40 1.38
C TRP A 266 3.43 -9.68 0.85
N PRO A 267 3.74 -10.86 1.40
CA PRO A 267 4.90 -11.13 2.24
C PRO A 267 6.15 -11.25 1.35
N VAL A 268 7.31 -10.81 1.86
CA VAL A 268 8.59 -10.85 1.10
C VAL A 268 8.88 -12.20 0.44
N ARG A 269 8.52 -13.31 1.12
CA ARG A 269 8.76 -14.69 0.65
C ARG A 269 8.09 -15.02 -0.69
N LEU A 270 7.07 -14.26 -1.11
CA LEU A 270 6.42 -14.45 -2.40
C LEU A 270 7.06 -13.61 -3.51
N GLY A 271 8.03 -12.75 -3.19
CA GLY A 271 8.73 -11.92 -4.16
C GLY A 271 7.74 -11.13 -5.04
N PRO A 272 7.87 -11.18 -6.39
CA PRO A 272 6.93 -10.52 -7.31
C PRO A 272 5.48 -11.01 -7.23
N LEU A 273 5.23 -12.18 -6.62
CA LEU A 273 3.89 -12.74 -6.41
C LEU A 273 3.28 -12.30 -5.07
N GLY A 274 3.92 -11.39 -4.33
CA GLY A 274 3.31 -10.77 -3.16
C GLY A 274 2.15 -9.82 -3.51
N VAL A 275 1.66 -9.13 -2.50
CA VAL A 275 0.55 -8.19 -2.53
C VAL A 275 1.09 -6.78 -2.24
N PRO A 276 0.67 -5.74 -2.97
CA PRO A 276 1.09 -4.36 -2.76
C PRO A 276 0.25 -3.70 -1.66
N ILE A 277 0.51 -4.05 -0.39
CA ILE A 277 -0.21 -3.47 0.76
C ILE A 277 0.43 -2.18 1.28
N ASP A 278 1.72 -1.98 0.99
CA ASP A 278 2.39 -0.71 1.15
C ASP A 278 2.27 0.09 -0.14
N ASN A 279 1.91 1.37 -0.05
CA ASN A 279 1.70 2.21 -1.24
C ASN A 279 2.18 3.65 -1.03
N VAL A 280 2.47 4.33 -2.14
CA VAL A 280 2.73 5.77 -2.19
C VAL A 280 1.77 6.38 -3.20
N PHE A 281 1.10 7.46 -2.80
CA PHE A 281 0.18 8.23 -3.63
C PHE A 281 0.52 9.71 -3.56
N THR A 282 0.22 10.45 -4.61
CA THR A 282 0.39 11.90 -4.65
C THR A 282 -0.89 12.63 -5.03
N ARG A 283 -0.98 13.90 -4.66
CA ARG A 283 -2.00 14.82 -5.18
C ARG A 283 -1.31 15.88 -6.04
N ALA A 284 -1.95 16.20 -7.16
CA ALA A 284 -1.46 17.23 -8.09
C ALA A 284 -1.08 18.53 -7.34
N PRO A 285 -0.04 19.24 -7.81
CA PRO A 285 0.79 19.01 -8.99
C PRO A 285 1.92 17.98 -8.81
N LEU A 286 1.91 17.15 -7.76
CA LEU A 286 2.92 16.11 -7.57
C LEU A 286 2.54 14.83 -8.32
N VAL A 287 3.53 14.23 -8.99
CA VAL A 287 3.37 12.92 -9.63
C VAL A 287 4.60 12.05 -9.38
N ILE A 288 4.35 10.78 -9.11
CA ILE A 288 5.38 9.77 -8.90
C ILE A 288 5.91 9.36 -10.29
N SER A 289 7.18 9.67 -10.58
CA SER A 289 7.86 9.22 -11.80
C SER A 289 8.22 7.75 -11.72
N GLU A 290 8.68 7.30 -10.54
CA GLU A 290 9.16 5.95 -10.32
C GLU A 290 8.81 5.48 -8.90
N VAL A 291 8.48 4.20 -8.75
CA VAL A 291 8.30 3.56 -7.44
C VAL A 291 8.78 2.11 -7.52
N ASN A 292 9.72 1.74 -6.66
CA ASN A 292 10.30 0.40 -6.63
C ASN A 292 10.28 -0.18 -5.23
N ALA A 293 10.02 -1.48 -5.13
CA ALA A 293 10.26 -2.22 -3.90
C ALA A 293 11.76 -2.43 -3.70
N LEU A 294 12.24 -2.30 -2.46
CA LEU A 294 13.63 -2.58 -2.09
C LEU A 294 13.99 -4.04 -2.35
N ASP A 295 15.19 -4.27 -2.87
CA ASP A 295 15.71 -5.63 -3.12
C ASP A 295 15.83 -6.45 -1.85
N ASP A 296 16.36 -5.86 -0.79
CA ASP A 296 16.48 -6.46 0.53
C ASP A 296 15.45 -5.86 1.51
N ALA A 297 14.72 -6.73 2.20
CA ALA A 297 13.77 -6.37 3.25
C ALA A 297 14.43 -6.21 4.62
N MET A 298 15.74 -6.45 4.75
CA MET A 298 16.52 -6.19 5.96
C MET A 298 15.93 -6.81 7.23
N GLY A 299 15.33 -8.00 7.11
CA GLY A 299 14.70 -8.72 8.21
C GLY A 299 13.21 -8.40 8.44
N SER A 300 12.63 -7.43 7.73
CA SER A 300 11.18 -7.17 7.74
C SER A 300 10.42 -8.23 6.94
N ASN A 301 9.14 -8.41 7.23
CA ASN A 301 8.20 -9.17 6.39
C ASN A 301 7.59 -8.32 5.26
N HIS A 302 7.95 -7.04 5.16
CA HIS A 302 7.62 -6.12 4.06
C HIS A 302 8.88 -5.73 3.27
N ARG A 303 8.73 -5.48 1.97
CA ARG A 303 9.73 -4.72 1.19
C ARG A 303 9.39 -3.24 1.31
N GLY A 304 10.38 -2.41 1.66
CA GLY A 304 10.20 -0.96 1.60
C GLY A 304 9.96 -0.48 0.16
N LEU A 305 9.45 0.73 0.01
CA LEU A 305 9.26 1.41 -1.28
C LEU A 305 10.15 2.63 -1.36
N LEU A 306 10.84 2.80 -2.50
CA LEU A 306 11.54 4.02 -2.85
C LEU A 306 10.82 4.67 -4.02
N ALA A 307 10.35 5.90 -3.82
CA ALA A 307 9.58 6.66 -4.80
C ALA A 307 10.31 7.93 -5.20
N GLU A 308 10.34 8.23 -6.49
CA GLU A 308 10.78 9.51 -7.03
C GLU A 308 9.56 10.33 -7.44
N ILE A 309 9.51 11.56 -6.95
CA ILE A 309 8.37 12.46 -7.13
C ILE A 309 8.85 13.73 -7.82
N ARG A 310 8.09 14.14 -8.82
CA ARG A 310 8.33 15.34 -9.62
C ARG A 310 7.17 16.31 -9.50
N LEU A 311 7.49 17.59 -9.64
CA LEU A 311 6.54 18.69 -9.68
C LEU A 311 6.17 18.97 -11.13
N THR A 312 4.89 18.83 -11.49
CA THR A 312 4.40 19.11 -12.84
C THR A 312 4.06 20.58 -13.03
N GLY A 313 4.26 21.11 -14.24
CA GLY A 313 3.85 22.48 -14.61
C GLY A 313 4.70 23.57 -13.96
N SER A 314 5.91 23.22 -13.52
CA SER A 314 6.92 24.12 -12.95
C SER A 314 7.80 24.78 -14.00
#